data_AF-A0A7C3MBL3-F1
#
_entry.id   AF-A0A7C3MBL3-F1
#
_cell.length_a   1.000
_cell.length_b   1.000
_cell.length_c   1.000
_cell.angle_alpha   90.00
_cell.angle_beta   90.00
_cell.angle_gamma   90.00
#
_symmetry.space_group_name_H-M   'P 1'
#
loop_
_entity.id
_entity.type
_entity.pdbx_description
1 polymer ?
#
loop_
_entity_poly.entity_id
_entity_poly.type
_entity_poly.pdbx_seq_one_letter_code
_entity_poly.pdbx_strand_id
1 'polypeptide(L)'
;MKVLIFDIWGDFAHFKKFYTTSSPLTFSFPPPPTVKGILGAIIGCDKNSYLDTFSSDKCNIAIQILNPIKKIRLGLNHINTKDNFWRPTKKGLHEARTQIPAEFIKDPAYRIYVTHKEEETFNALLKNIRSHKTFFTISLGLSELLADFSYVGDMEFEEFGEGE
;
A
#
# COMPACT_ATOMS: atom_id res chain seq x y z
N MET A 1 -25.07 5.33 -2.10
CA MET A 1 -23.79 5.80 -1.51
C MET A 1 -22.80 5.94 -2.64
N LYS A 2 -22.09 7.08 -2.72
CA LYS A 2 -21.07 7.28 -3.77
C LYS A 2 -19.86 6.42 -3.50
N VAL A 3 -19.42 5.69 -4.51
CA VAL A 3 -18.21 4.85 -4.48
C VAL A 3 -17.31 5.27 -5.63
N LEU A 4 -16.05 5.55 -5.31
CA LEU A 4 -14.98 5.77 -6.27
C LEU A 4 -14.24 4.45 -6.52
N ILE A 5 -13.98 4.16 -7.79
CA ILE A 5 -13.35 2.94 -8.28
C ILE A 5 -12.12 3.32 -9.09
N PHE A 6 -10.99 2.74 -8.73
CA PHE A 6 -9.73 2.92 -9.44
C PHE A 6 -8.85 1.68 -9.30
N ASP A 7 -7.99 1.49 -10.30
CA ASP A 7 -7.03 0.39 -10.31
C ASP A 7 -5.67 0.91 -9.85
N ILE A 8 -4.92 0.08 -9.12
CA ILE A 8 -3.53 0.30 -8.74
C ILE A 8 -2.69 -0.90 -9.17
N TRP A 9 -1.49 -0.68 -9.68
CA TRP A 9 -0.58 -1.74 -10.10
C TRP A 9 0.89 -1.31 -9.95
N GLY A 10 1.80 -2.27 -10.12
CA GLY A 10 3.24 -2.03 -10.14
C GLY A 10 3.99 -3.30 -10.52
N ASP A 11 5.31 -3.22 -10.60
CA ASP A 11 6.15 -4.39 -10.91
C ASP A 11 6.22 -5.37 -9.74
N PHE A 12 6.29 -4.83 -8.52
CA PHE A 12 6.38 -5.58 -7.28
C PHE A 12 5.55 -4.95 -6.17
N ALA A 13 5.15 -5.78 -5.20
CA ALA A 13 4.57 -5.31 -3.94
C ALA A 13 5.11 -6.08 -2.74
N HIS A 14 5.14 -5.42 -1.58
CA HIS A 14 5.52 -6.01 -0.31
C HIS A 14 4.66 -5.48 0.84
N PHE A 15 3.61 -6.22 1.15
CA PHE A 15 2.70 -5.96 2.26
C PHE A 15 3.13 -6.79 3.47
N LYS A 16 4.13 -6.31 4.21
CA LYS A 16 4.80 -7.07 5.29
C LYS A 16 3.79 -7.66 6.28
N LYS A 17 3.91 -8.97 6.53
CA LYS A 17 3.23 -9.64 7.64
C LYS A 17 3.91 -9.27 8.95
N PHE A 18 3.16 -8.69 9.88
CA PHE A 18 3.69 -8.13 11.14
C PHE A 18 4.44 -9.15 12.00
N TYR A 19 4.08 -10.43 11.93
CA TYR A 19 4.70 -11.51 12.70
C TYR A 19 5.98 -12.09 12.08
N THR A 20 6.45 -11.56 10.95
CA THR A 20 7.67 -12.03 10.29
C THR A 20 8.85 -11.09 10.52
N THR A 21 9.98 -11.65 10.96
CA THR A 21 11.17 -10.88 11.37
C THR A 21 12.30 -11.02 10.36
N SER A 22 13.01 -12.14 10.37
CA SER A 22 14.27 -12.35 9.64
C SER A 22 14.09 -12.64 8.15
N SER A 23 12.92 -13.11 7.74
CA SER A 23 12.58 -13.41 6.34
C SER A 23 11.17 -12.88 6.08
N PRO A 24 11.02 -11.58 5.77
CA PRO A 24 9.72 -10.93 5.75
C PRO A 24 8.84 -11.54 4.66
N LEU A 25 7.64 -11.97 5.06
CA LEU A 25 6.62 -12.47 4.15
C LEU A 25 5.63 -11.35 3.80
N THR A 26 4.97 -11.48 2.66
CA THR A 26 3.97 -10.50 2.21
C THR A 26 2.55 -11.09 2.25
N PHE A 27 1.55 -10.26 2.56
CA PHE A 27 0.15 -10.55 2.23
C PHE A 27 -0.04 -10.58 0.70
N SER A 28 -1.14 -11.19 0.24
CA SER A 28 -1.45 -11.32 -1.20
C SER A 28 -2.10 -10.07 -1.80
N PHE A 29 -2.64 -9.19 -0.97
CA PHE A 29 -3.31 -7.95 -1.34
C PHE A 29 -3.03 -6.91 -0.23
N PRO A 30 -3.14 -5.60 -0.54
CA PRO A 30 -2.81 -4.57 0.44
C PRO A 30 -3.77 -4.64 1.63
N PRO A 31 -3.26 -4.74 2.87
CA PRO A 31 -4.11 -4.70 4.05
C PRO A 31 -4.69 -3.28 4.23
N PRO A 32 -5.76 -3.12 5.05
CA PRO A 32 -6.41 -1.82 5.27
C PRO A 32 -5.46 -0.64 5.55
N PRO A 33 -4.45 -0.73 6.46
CA PRO A 33 -3.54 0.39 6.69
C PRO A 33 -2.73 0.79 5.46
N THR A 34 -2.39 -0.16 4.58
CA THR A 34 -1.69 0.13 3.33
C THR A 34 -2.58 0.93 2.39
N VAL A 35 -3.84 0.52 2.22
CA VAL A 35 -4.76 1.27 1.35
C VAL A 35 -5.03 2.66 1.92
N LYS A 36 -5.24 2.79 3.24
CA LYS A 36 -5.39 4.09 3.90
C LYS A 36 -4.17 5.00 3.68
N GLY A 37 -2.97 4.45 3.73
CA GLY A 37 -1.74 5.17 3.42
C GLY A 37 -1.68 5.64 1.97
N ILE A 38 -2.08 4.80 1.01
CA ILE A 38 -2.16 5.16 -0.41
C ILE A 38 -3.19 6.29 -0.63
N LEU A 39 -4.38 6.18 -0.03
CA LEU A 39 -5.40 7.23 -0.10
C LEU A 39 -4.90 8.56 0.48
N GLY A 40 -4.24 8.52 1.65
CA GLY A 40 -3.60 9.68 2.27
C GLY A 40 -2.51 10.30 1.39
N ALA A 41 -1.70 9.48 0.72
CA ALA A 41 -0.70 9.95 -0.23
C ALA A 41 -1.31 10.65 -1.46
N ILE A 42 -2.45 10.17 -1.95
CA ILE A 42 -3.16 10.78 -3.07
C ILE A 42 -3.61 12.21 -2.74
N ILE A 43 -4.16 12.45 -1.54
CA ILE A 43 -4.70 13.77 -1.16
C ILE A 43 -3.78 14.63 -0.28
N GLY A 44 -2.64 14.10 0.16
CA GLY A 44 -1.64 14.84 0.95
C GLY A 44 -1.93 14.91 2.45
N CYS A 45 -2.52 13.85 3.02
CA CYS A 45 -2.73 13.78 4.48
C CYS A 45 -1.40 13.81 5.24
N ASP A 46 -1.39 14.43 6.42
CA ASP A 46 -0.26 14.34 7.33
C ASP A 46 -0.12 12.93 7.91
N LYS A 47 1.12 12.51 8.17
CA LYS A 47 1.48 11.19 8.72
C LYS A 47 0.71 10.87 10.01
N ASN A 48 0.37 11.87 10.82
CA ASN A 48 -0.29 11.67 12.11
C ASN A 48 -1.82 11.70 12.00
N SER A 49 -2.38 12.14 10.87
CA SER A 49 -3.84 12.34 10.71
C SER A 49 -4.50 11.34 9.75
N TYR A 50 -3.76 10.75 8.81
CA TYR A 50 -4.37 9.95 7.74
C TYR A 50 -5.18 8.75 8.25
N LEU A 51 -4.79 8.14 9.37
CA LEU A 51 -5.55 7.02 9.96
C LEU A 51 -6.90 7.45 10.52
N ASP A 52 -6.98 8.68 11.05
CA ASP A 52 -8.20 9.27 11.56
C ASP A 52 -9.08 9.82 10.43
N THR A 53 -8.46 10.34 9.36
CA THR A 53 -9.18 10.71 8.13
C THR A 53 -9.86 9.50 7.52
N PHE A 54 -9.13 8.39 7.36
CA PHE A 54 -9.64 7.16 6.76
C PHE A 54 -10.00 6.10 7.81
N SER A 55 -10.50 6.51 8.97
CA SER A 55 -10.97 5.59 10.01
C SER A 55 -12.15 4.75 9.48
N SER A 56 -12.34 3.54 10.02
CA SER A 56 -13.34 2.61 9.47
C SER A 56 -14.78 3.08 9.69
N ASP A 57 -15.03 4.01 10.61
CA ASP A 57 -16.32 4.67 10.78
C ASP A 57 -16.58 5.75 9.72
N LYS A 58 -15.55 6.26 9.03
CA LYS A 58 -15.67 7.31 8.00
C LYS A 58 -15.47 6.79 6.58
N CYS A 59 -14.64 5.77 6.41
CA CYS A 59 -14.18 5.27 5.13
C CYS A 59 -14.35 3.76 5.04
N ASN A 60 -15.13 3.30 4.06
CA ASN A 60 -15.20 1.88 3.72
C ASN A 60 -14.37 1.60 2.47
N ILE A 61 -13.63 0.49 2.53
CA ILE A 61 -12.68 0.09 1.50
C ILE A 61 -12.98 -1.36 1.13
N ALA A 62 -13.12 -1.64 -0.17
CA ALA A 62 -13.10 -2.99 -0.71
C ALA A 62 -12.02 -3.13 -1.78
N ILE A 63 -11.56 -4.36 -1.99
CA ILE A 63 -10.45 -4.69 -2.88
C ILE A 63 -10.85 -5.88 -3.74
N GLN A 64 -10.60 -5.77 -5.04
CA GLN A 64 -10.65 -6.89 -5.98
C GLN A 64 -9.26 -7.15 -6.54
N ILE A 65 -8.86 -8.41 -6.60
CA ILE A 65 -7.62 -8.85 -7.25
C ILE A 65 -7.86 -8.92 -8.76
N LEU A 66 -7.05 -8.21 -9.55
CA LEU A 66 -7.18 -8.17 -11.02
C LEU A 66 -6.26 -9.19 -11.71
N ASN A 67 -5.07 -9.42 -11.14
CA ASN A 67 -4.09 -10.36 -11.68
C ASN A 67 -3.89 -11.56 -10.74
N PRO A 68 -3.58 -12.76 -11.27
CA PRO A 68 -3.20 -13.90 -10.44
C PRO A 68 -2.03 -13.55 -9.52
N ILE A 69 -2.12 -13.95 -8.25
CA ILE A 69 -1.10 -13.66 -7.25
C ILE A 69 0.14 -14.52 -7.52
N LYS A 70 1.25 -13.87 -7.89
CA LYS A 70 2.55 -14.51 -8.10
C LYS A 70 3.49 -14.09 -6.97
N LYS A 71 3.96 -15.05 -6.16
CA LYS A 71 4.93 -14.78 -5.10
C LYS A 71 6.32 -15.23 -5.49
N ILE A 72 7.29 -14.34 -5.33
CA ILE A 72 8.71 -14.62 -5.56
C ILE A 72 9.52 -14.30 -4.30
N ARG A 73 10.72 -14.86 -4.21
CA ARG A 73 11.68 -14.54 -3.14
C ARG A 73 12.91 -13.90 -3.74
N LEU A 74 13.31 -12.75 -3.21
CA LEU A 74 14.50 -12.01 -3.61
C LEU A 74 15.40 -11.81 -2.39
N GLY A 75 16.72 -11.84 -2.61
CA GLY A 75 17.70 -11.52 -1.58
C GLY A 75 17.95 -10.02 -1.51
N LEU A 76 17.69 -9.42 -0.35
CA LEU A 76 17.98 -8.01 -0.08
C LEU A 76 19.31 -7.87 0.67
N ASN A 77 20.18 -6.98 0.19
CA ASN A 77 21.49 -6.71 0.78
C ASN A 77 21.45 -5.47 1.68
N HIS A 78 20.92 -5.61 2.89
CA HIS A 78 20.83 -4.51 3.85
C HIS A 78 22.20 -4.18 4.47
N ILE A 79 22.35 -2.93 4.94
CA ILE A 79 23.48 -2.56 5.79
C ILE A 79 23.35 -3.33 7.10
N ASN A 80 24.44 -3.98 7.53
CA ASN A 80 24.47 -4.62 8.84
C ASN A 80 24.64 -3.55 9.91
N THR A 81 23.64 -3.40 10.78
CA THR A 81 23.59 -2.38 11.84
C THR A 81 23.76 -2.97 13.23
N LYS A 82 24.24 -4.22 13.34
CA LYS A 82 24.59 -4.82 14.63
C LYS A 82 25.66 -3.97 15.33
N ASP A 83 25.68 -4.02 16.65
CA ASP A 83 26.63 -3.27 17.49
C ASP A 83 26.61 -1.75 17.27
N ASN A 84 25.46 -1.20 16.83
CA ASN A 84 25.28 0.22 16.48
C ASN A 84 26.27 0.72 15.41
N PHE A 85 26.72 -0.16 14.52
CA PHE A 85 27.65 0.19 13.44
C PHE A 85 26.92 0.44 12.13
N TRP A 86 26.84 1.71 11.70
CA TRP A 86 26.04 2.12 10.53
C TRP A 86 26.87 2.31 9.25
N ARG A 87 28.16 1.99 9.27
CA ARG A 87 29.04 2.13 8.11
C ARG A 87 29.05 0.82 7.33
N PRO A 88 28.85 0.82 5.99
CA PRO A 88 28.83 -0.39 5.18
C PRO A 88 30.26 -0.89 4.89
N THR A 89 31.04 -1.14 5.94
CA THR A 89 32.45 -1.55 5.86
C THR A 89 32.70 -2.75 6.77
N LYS A 90 33.57 -3.67 6.33
CA LYS A 90 33.98 -4.81 7.16
C LYS A 90 34.94 -4.33 8.26
N LYS A 91 34.71 -4.74 9.50
CA LYS A 91 35.58 -4.41 10.64
C LYS A 91 35.69 -5.60 11.60
N GLY A 92 36.83 -6.27 11.62
CA GLY A 92 37.01 -7.49 12.41
C GLY A 92 35.98 -8.56 12.03
N LEU A 93 35.18 -8.99 13.00
CA LEU A 93 34.08 -9.96 12.82
C LEU A 93 32.79 -9.32 12.29
N HIS A 94 32.70 -7.99 12.19
CA HIS A 94 31.52 -7.30 11.69
C HIS A 94 31.50 -7.28 10.17
N GLU A 95 30.55 -8.00 9.56
CA GLU A 95 30.31 -7.98 8.13
C GLU A 95 29.59 -6.70 7.68
N ALA A 96 29.92 -6.18 6.50
CA ALA A 96 29.37 -4.92 5.99
C ALA A 96 27.87 -4.97 5.66
N ARG A 97 27.36 -6.17 5.33
CA ARG A 97 26.01 -6.40 4.81
C ARG A 97 25.36 -7.59 5.49
N THR A 98 24.04 -7.55 5.60
CA THR A 98 23.20 -8.69 5.99
C THR A 98 22.28 -9.03 4.82
N GLN A 99 22.33 -10.28 4.35
CA GLN A 99 21.47 -10.75 3.27
C GLN A 99 20.17 -11.30 3.85
N ILE A 100 19.05 -10.74 3.44
CA ILE A 100 17.72 -11.10 3.94
C ILE A 100 16.88 -11.61 2.76
N PRO A 101 16.42 -12.88 2.77
CA PRO A 101 15.45 -13.33 1.79
C PRO A 101 14.07 -12.74 2.13
N ALA A 102 13.52 -11.96 1.20
CA ALA A 102 12.21 -11.33 1.33
C ALA A 102 11.24 -11.84 0.26
N GLU A 103 9.97 -12.03 0.64
CA GLU A 103 8.90 -12.40 -0.30
C GLU A 103 8.27 -11.15 -0.91
N PHE A 104 8.07 -11.17 -2.23
CA PHE A 104 7.41 -10.11 -2.99
C PHE A 104 6.27 -10.69 -3.82
N ILE A 105 5.26 -9.86 -4.10
CA ILE A 105 4.28 -10.14 -5.14
C ILE A 105 4.82 -9.57 -6.45
N LYS A 106 4.78 -10.34 -7.55
CA LYS A 106 5.20 -9.92 -8.88
C LYS A 106 3.98 -9.60 -9.77
N ASP A 107 4.08 -8.52 -10.54
CA ASP A 107 3.04 -7.98 -11.43
C ASP A 107 1.66 -7.78 -10.74
N PRO A 108 1.60 -7.26 -9.49
CA PRO A 108 0.33 -7.04 -8.80
C PRO A 108 -0.55 -6.01 -9.51
N ALA A 109 -1.86 -6.29 -9.54
CA ALA A 109 -2.89 -5.33 -9.92
C ALA A 109 -4.13 -5.53 -9.05
N TYR A 110 -4.65 -4.44 -8.51
CA TYR A 110 -5.80 -4.42 -7.61
C TYR A 110 -6.78 -3.32 -8.02
N ARG A 111 -8.07 -3.61 -7.91
CA ARG A 111 -9.12 -2.61 -7.98
C ARG A 111 -9.54 -2.22 -6.58
N ILE A 112 -9.54 -0.93 -6.32
CA ILE A 112 -9.90 -0.32 -5.05
C ILE A 112 -11.27 0.32 -5.20
N TYR A 113 -12.16 -0.02 -4.28
CA TYR A 113 -13.46 0.62 -4.09
C TYR A 113 -13.38 1.42 -2.80
N VAL A 114 -13.66 2.71 -2.87
CA VAL A 114 -13.62 3.60 -1.71
C VAL A 114 -14.87 4.45 -1.63
N THR A 115 -15.45 4.51 -0.43
CA THR A 115 -16.49 5.46 -0.08
C THR A 115 -16.09 6.19 1.21
N HIS A 116 -16.52 7.43 1.33
CA HIS A 116 -16.14 8.30 2.45
C HIS A 116 -17.34 9.15 2.88
N LYS A 117 -17.57 9.25 4.19
CA LYS A 117 -18.67 10.06 4.76
C LYS A 117 -18.48 11.56 4.53
N GLU A 118 -17.24 12.04 4.64
CA GLU A 118 -16.92 13.44 4.39
C GLU A 118 -16.76 13.69 2.89
N GLU A 119 -17.63 14.54 2.34
CA GLU A 119 -17.69 14.85 0.90
C GLU A 119 -16.44 15.58 0.39
N GLU A 120 -15.81 16.41 1.22
CA GLU A 120 -14.56 17.11 0.86
C GLU A 120 -13.43 16.11 0.55
N THR A 121 -13.21 15.14 1.44
CA THR A 121 -12.21 14.07 1.28
C THR A 121 -12.52 13.20 0.07
N PHE A 122 -13.79 12.84 -0.14
CA PHE A 122 -14.22 12.07 -1.31
C PHE A 122 -13.93 12.82 -2.62
N ASN A 123 -14.30 14.11 -2.69
CA ASN A 123 -14.11 14.93 -3.88
C ASN A 123 -12.62 15.19 -4.17
N ALA A 124 -11.79 15.33 -3.14
CA ALA A 124 -10.34 15.44 -3.28
C ALA A 124 -9.75 14.16 -3.91
N LEU A 125 -10.14 12.98 -3.40
CA LEU A 125 -9.75 11.69 -3.99
C LEU A 125 -10.20 11.59 -5.45
N LEU A 126 -11.47 11.85 -5.72
CA LEU A 126 -12.05 11.78 -7.07
C LEU A 126 -11.31 12.68 -8.05
N LYS A 127 -11.05 13.95 -7.67
CA LYS A 127 -10.32 14.93 -8.49
C LYS A 127 -8.91 14.46 -8.81
N ASN A 128 -8.15 14.04 -7.79
CA ASN A 128 -6.77 13.63 -7.95
C ASN A 128 -6.66 12.33 -8.77
N ILE A 129 -7.55 11.37 -8.52
CA ILE A 129 -7.57 10.11 -9.26
C ILE A 129 -7.95 10.33 -10.72
N ARG A 130 -9.02 11.10 -11.02
CA ARG A 130 -9.42 11.41 -12.41
C ARG A 130 -8.36 12.20 -13.18
N SER A 131 -7.64 13.09 -12.50
CA SER A 131 -6.58 13.89 -13.12
C SER A 131 -5.22 13.20 -13.13
N HIS A 132 -5.15 11.96 -12.65
CA HIS A 132 -3.92 11.18 -12.53
C HIS A 132 -2.81 11.96 -11.79
N LYS A 133 -3.17 12.52 -10.64
CA LYS A 133 -2.27 13.29 -9.76
C LYS A 133 -2.27 12.68 -8.37
N THR A 134 -1.11 12.72 -7.74
CA THR A 134 -0.97 12.45 -6.30
C THR A 134 -0.21 13.59 -5.64
N PHE A 135 -0.44 13.79 -4.34
CA PHE A 135 0.35 14.73 -3.55
C PHE A 135 1.71 14.14 -3.20
N PHE A 136 1.72 12.89 -2.73
CA PHE A 136 2.93 12.09 -2.50
C PHE A 136 2.99 10.92 -3.48
N THR A 137 4.19 10.45 -3.79
CA THR A 137 4.38 9.24 -4.61
C THR A 137 3.79 8.03 -3.89
N ILE A 138 2.93 7.29 -4.57
CA ILE A 138 2.33 6.07 -4.01
C ILE A 138 3.23 4.85 -4.24
N SER A 139 3.15 3.89 -3.34
CA SER A 139 3.91 2.64 -3.41
C SER A 139 3.07 1.46 -2.91
N LEU A 140 3.39 0.26 -3.40
CA LEU A 140 2.79 -1.00 -2.96
C LEU A 140 3.54 -1.60 -1.77
N GLY A 141 3.59 -0.85 -0.68
CA GLY A 141 4.18 -1.27 0.59
C GLY A 141 5.50 -0.55 0.91
N LEU A 142 6.62 -1.04 0.36
CA LEU A 142 7.92 -0.39 0.54
C LEU A 142 8.08 0.78 -0.43
N SER A 143 8.82 1.82 -0.02
CA SER A 143 8.99 3.07 -0.77
C SER A 143 9.53 2.88 -2.20
N GLU A 144 10.37 1.87 -2.39
CA GLU A 144 11.01 1.51 -3.66
C GLU A 144 10.09 0.74 -4.61
N LEU A 145 8.91 0.31 -4.15
CA LEU A 145 7.93 -0.44 -4.95
C LEU A 145 6.85 0.52 -5.44
N LEU A 146 7.24 1.40 -6.37
CA LEU A 146 6.36 2.44 -6.90
C LEU A 146 5.10 1.84 -7.51
N ALA A 147 3.97 2.52 -7.29
CA ALA A 147 2.69 2.13 -7.84
C ALA A 147 2.23 3.15 -8.88
N ASP A 148 1.51 2.65 -9.88
CA ASP A 148 0.75 3.46 -10.83
C ASP A 148 -0.75 3.19 -10.64
N PHE A 149 -1.60 4.06 -11.16
CA PHE A 149 -3.05 3.97 -10.95
C PHE A 149 -3.89 4.57 -12.09
N SER A 150 -5.10 4.07 -12.26
CA SER A 150 -6.05 4.62 -13.24
C SER A 150 -7.46 4.70 -12.68
N TYR A 151 -8.12 5.81 -12.95
CA TYR A 151 -9.55 5.96 -12.72
C TYR A 151 -10.34 4.92 -13.52
N VAL A 152 -11.33 4.28 -12.89
CA VAL A 152 -12.24 3.33 -13.52
C VAL A 152 -13.65 3.91 -13.60
N GLY A 153 -14.14 4.49 -12.50
CA GLY A 153 -15.51 4.98 -12.42
C GLY A 153 -15.85 5.56 -11.05
N ASP A 154 -16.98 6.25 -10.98
CA ASP A 154 -17.70 6.51 -9.74
C ASP A 154 -19.18 6.20 -9.96
N MET A 155 -19.79 5.50 -9.01
CA MET A 155 -21.17 5.02 -9.12
C MET A 155 -21.90 5.16 -7.78
N GLU A 156 -23.22 5.22 -7.86
CA GLU A 156 -24.08 5.06 -6.69
C GLU A 156 -24.27 3.57 -6.40
N PHE A 157 -23.94 3.15 -5.18
CA PHE A 157 -24.19 1.81 -4.68
C PHE A 157 -25.31 1.83 -3.65
N GLU A 158 -26.17 0.80 -3.70
CA GLU A 158 -27.13 0.52 -2.64
C GLU A 158 -26.46 -0.32 -1.55
N GLU A 159 -26.71 0.04 -0.31
CA GLU A 159 -26.29 -0.77 0.84
C GLU A 159 -27.28 -1.93 0.96
N PHE A 160 -26.85 -3.13 0.65
CA PHE A 160 -27.59 -4.32 1.02
C PHE A 160 -27.26 -4.62 2.48
N GLY A 161 -28.27 -4.62 3.35
CA GLY A 161 -28.11 -4.98 4.76
C GLY A 161 -27.44 -6.35 4.92
N GLU A 162 -26.82 -6.58 6.08
CA GLU A 162 -26.14 -7.84 6.41
C GLU A 162 -27.06 -9.02 6.06
N GLY A 163 -26.68 -9.76 5.02
CA GLY A 163 -27.32 -11.04 4.73
C GLY A 163 -27.05 -11.99 5.88
N GLU A 164 -28.13 -12.56 6.43
CA GLU A 164 -28.07 -13.76 7.29
C GLU A 164 -27.37 -14.93 6.57
#